data_AF-A0A1R1XNE2-F1
#
_entry.id   AF-A0A1R1XNE2-F1
#
_cell.length_a   1.000
_cell.length_b   1.000
_cell.length_c   1.000
_cell.angle_alpha   90.00
_cell.angle_beta   90.00
_cell.angle_gamma   90.00
#
_symmetry.space_group_name_H-M   'P 1'
#
loop_
_entity.id
_entity.type
_entity.pdbx_description
1 polymer ?
#
loop_
_entity_poly.entity_id
_entity_poly.type
_entity_poly.pdbx_seq_one_letter_code
_entity_poly.pdbx_strand_id
1 'polypeptide(L)'
;MACNSTYPPVLSQRQCDNIDSYYPTCAKLIEACYKYENRYACVPPSYYCNNNMLSSYYQEGLNPYDVRAKCADGGLCYSEITAISKFLNDPKVIDEVGSSVNSYESCSSKVYQDFLLSGDWMKPYMRELPQLLESGIRVLVYAGDADWICNWYGNKAFSLKLEWSGKEEFNLAKDIQWKGSSIVSKMPFDSSAGEHRTFGPLTFLRIFEAGHMVPYDQPEHSLDMINRWINNQSF
;
A
#
# COMPACT_ATOMS: atom_id res chain seq x y z
N MET A 1 -6.21 7.00 8.69
CA MET A 1 -5.37 7.81 7.79
C MET A 1 -6.01 9.15 7.44
N ALA A 2 -7.13 9.21 6.70
CA ALA A 2 -7.73 10.51 6.32
C ALA A 2 -8.36 11.33 7.48
N CYS A 3 -8.81 10.64 8.53
CA CYS A 3 -9.52 11.25 9.67
C CYS A 3 -8.64 11.50 10.89
N ASN A 4 -7.72 10.57 11.15
CA ASN A 4 -6.77 10.64 12.25
C ASN A 4 -5.45 10.02 11.78
N SER A 5 -4.38 10.81 11.84
CA SER A 5 -3.03 10.38 11.47
C SER A 5 -1.96 11.35 11.98
N THR A 6 -0.70 11.12 11.60
CA THR A 6 0.39 12.08 11.79
C THR A 6 0.27 13.32 10.88
N TYR A 7 -0.57 13.27 9.85
CA TYR A 7 -0.93 14.42 9.02
C TYR A 7 -2.29 15.00 9.43
N PRO A 8 -2.54 16.30 9.16
CA PRO A 8 -3.83 16.92 9.46
C PRO A 8 -4.99 16.16 8.82
N PRO A 9 -6.18 16.14 9.46
CA PRO A 9 -7.35 15.49 8.90
C PRO A 9 -7.73 16.16 7.56
N VAL A 10 -8.01 15.33 6.56
CA VAL A 10 -8.41 15.78 5.21
C VAL A 10 -9.90 15.54 4.93
N LEU A 11 -10.60 14.91 5.87
CA LEU A 11 -12.05 14.75 5.86
C LEU A 11 -12.67 15.45 7.07
N SER A 12 -13.89 15.94 6.91
CA SER A 12 -14.67 16.47 8.02
C SER A 12 -15.03 15.38 9.03
N GLN A 13 -15.24 15.77 10.30
CA GLN A 13 -15.65 14.83 11.34
C GLN A 13 -16.91 14.04 10.94
N ARG A 14 -17.89 14.71 10.30
CA ARG A 14 -19.11 14.05 9.80
C ARG A 14 -18.82 12.96 8.77
N GLN A 15 -17.89 13.20 7.84
CA GLN A 15 -17.49 12.18 6.87
C GLN A 15 -16.82 10.99 7.56
N CYS A 16 -15.98 11.26 8.56
CA CYS A 16 -15.33 10.24 9.37
C CYS A 16 -16.34 9.39 10.16
N ASP A 17 -17.30 10.03 10.84
CA ASP A 17 -18.36 9.34 11.59
C ASP A 17 -19.21 8.45 10.67
N ASN A 18 -19.48 8.91 9.44
CA ASN A 18 -20.19 8.11 8.44
C ASN A 18 -19.37 6.86 8.05
N ILE A 19 -18.09 7.02 7.74
CA ILE A 19 -17.19 5.90 7.40
C ILE A 19 -17.20 4.86 8.54
N ASP A 20 -17.06 5.31 9.78
CA ASP A 20 -17.10 4.44 10.96
C ASP A 20 -18.45 3.71 11.11
N SER A 21 -19.56 4.37 10.78
CA SER A 21 -20.90 3.76 10.80
C SER A 21 -21.07 2.63 9.76
N TYR A 22 -20.35 2.69 8.63
CA TYR A 22 -20.42 1.67 7.58
C TYR A 22 -19.50 0.47 7.84
N TYR A 23 -18.44 0.66 8.62
CA TYR A 23 -17.42 -0.34 8.87
C TYR A 23 -17.96 -1.69 9.39
N PRO A 24 -18.88 -1.76 10.38
CA PRO A 24 -19.35 -3.05 10.90
C PRO A 24 -19.99 -3.96 9.83
N THR A 25 -20.72 -3.37 8.88
CA THR A 25 -21.31 -4.12 7.76
C THR A 25 -20.24 -4.54 6.77
N CYS A 26 -19.31 -3.65 6.42
CA CYS A 26 -18.18 -3.99 5.56
C CYS A 26 -17.37 -5.17 6.12
N ALA A 27 -16.99 -5.11 7.41
CA ALA A 27 -16.24 -6.17 8.07
C ALA A 27 -16.96 -7.53 8.03
N LYS A 28 -18.27 -7.57 8.35
CA LYS A 28 -19.06 -8.82 8.28
C LYS A 28 -19.16 -9.40 6.87
N LEU A 29 -19.25 -8.55 5.85
CA LEU A 29 -19.28 -9.01 4.45
C LEU A 29 -17.91 -9.58 4.04
N ILE A 30 -16.80 -8.97 4.49
CA ILE A 30 -15.45 -9.51 4.27
C ILE A 30 -15.28 -10.85 5.00
N GLU A 31 -15.74 -10.97 6.25
CA GLU A 31 -15.72 -12.24 6.99
C GLU A 31 -16.50 -13.35 6.25
N ALA A 32 -17.65 -13.00 5.65
CA ALA A 32 -18.39 -13.94 4.82
C ALA A 32 -17.59 -14.36 3.58
N CYS A 33 -16.92 -13.43 2.89
CA CYS A 33 -16.01 -13.77 1.79
C CYS A 33 -14.88 -14.69 2.27
N TYR A 34 -14.22 -14.38 3.38
CA TYR A 34 -13.14 -15.19 3.95
C TYR A 34 -13.57 -16.61 4.34
N LYS A 35 -14.86 -16.80 4.65
CA LYS A 35 -15.41 -18.12 4.99
C LYS A 35 -15.75 -18.96 3.76
N TYR A 36 -16.30 -18.35 2.72
CA TYR A 36 -16.88 -19.08 1.59
C TYR A 36 -16.07 -19.00 0.29
N GLU A 37 -15.18 -18.01 0.16
CA GLU A 37 -14.17 -17.83 -0.89
C GLU A 37 -14.69 -18.02 -2.32
N ASN A 38 -15.95 -17.65 -2.55
CA ASN A 38 -16.58 -17.70 -3.86
C ASN A 38 -17.13 -16.33 -4.25
N ARG A 39 -17.35 -16.16 -5.57
CA ARG A 39 -17.78 -14.88 -6.15
C ARG A 39 -19.03 -14.28 -5.48
N TYR A 40 -19.98 -15.10 -5.04
CA TYR A 40 -21.22 -14.60 -4.45
C TYR A 40 -21.01 -14.01 -3.06
N ALA A 41 -20.05 -14.52 -2.31
CA ALA A 41 -19.67 -13.97 -1.01
C ALA A 41 -18.67 -12.80 -1.13
N CYS A 42 -17.84 -12.79 -2.18
CA CYS A 42 -16.70 -11.87 -2.28
C CYS A 42 -16.91 -10.65 -3.19
N VAL A 43 -17.79 -10.72 -4.18
CA VAL A 43 -18.12 -9.56 -5.01
C VAL A 43 -18.88 -8.48 -4.22
N PRO A 44 -19.94 -8.80 -3.45
CA PRO A 44 -20.67 -7.78 -2.69
C PRO A 44 -19.84 -6.92 -1.73
N PRO A 45 -18.92 -7.46 -0.88
CA PRO A 45 -18.07 -6.63 -0.04
C PRO A 45 -17.17 -5.69 -0.85
N SER A 46 -16.69 -6.13 -2.02
CA SER A 46 -15.86 -5.28 -2.89
C SER A 46 -16.59 -3.98 -3.27
N TYR A 47 -17.88 -4.05 -3.59
CA TYR A 47 -18.68 -2.86 -3.86
C TYR A 47 -19.08 -2.12 -2.58
N TYR A 48 -19.60 -2.82 -1.57
CA TYR A 48 -20.10 -2.17 -0.36
C TYR A 48 -18.99 -1.42 0.38
N CYS A 49 -17.85 -2.07 0.61
CA CYS A 49 -16.72 -1.46 1.30
C CYS A 49 -16.14 -0.32 0.48
N ASN A 50 -15.84 -0.52 -0.81
CA ASN A 50 -15.22 0.52 -1.62
C ASN A 50 -16.14 1.74 -1.78
N ASN A 51 -17.45 1.54 -1.99
CA ASN A 51 -18.38 2.66 -2.14
C ASN A 51 -18.60 3.44 -0.84
N ASN A 52 -18.65 2.78 0.32
CA ASN A 52 -18.99 3.46 1.57
C ASN A 52 -17.77 3.95 2.35
N MET A 53 -16.64 3.25 2.25
CA MET A 53 -15.42 3.59 2.98
C MET A 53 -14.54 4.58 2.20
N LEU A 54 -14.53 4.51 0.87
CA LEU A 54 -13.57 5.24 0.05
C LEU A 54 -14.17 6.47 -0.64
N SER A 55 -15.48 6.49 -0.90
CA SER A 55 -16.11 7.54 -1.73
C SER A 55 -15.95 8.96 -1.20
N SER A 56 -16.06 9.16 0.12
CA SER A 56 -15.88 10.49 0.75
C SER A 56 -14.52 11.08 0.43
N TYR A 57 -13.48 10.25 0.37
CA TYR A 57 -12.12 10.70 0.04
C TYR A 57 -12.00 11.13 -1.43
N TYR A 58 -12.55 10.32 -2.34
CA TYR A 58 -12.54 10.65 -3.77
C TYR A 58 -13.37 11.91 -4.10
N GLN A 59 -14.47 12.15 -3.38
CA GLN A 59 -15.33 13.32 -3.61
C GLN A 59 -14.63 14.65 -3.27
N GLU A 60 -13.66 14.65 -2.36
CA GLU A 60 -12.85 15.83 -2.02
C GLU A 60 -11.76 16.12 -3.08
N GLY A 61 -11.61 15.27 -4.10
CA GLY A 61 -10.57 15.40 -5.12
C GLY A 61 -9.16 15.18 -4.58
N LEU A 62 -9.03 14.42 -3.49
CA LEU A 62 -7.76 14.11 -2.85
C LEU A 62 -7.02 13.00 -3.60
N ASN A 63 -5.68 13.00 -3.54
CA ASN A 63 -4.88 11.93 -4.11
C ASN A 63 -4.94 10.70 -3.20
N PRO A 64 -5.48 9.54 -3.62
CA PRO A 64 -5.54 8.34 -2.77
C PRO A 64 -4.16 7.78 -2.43
N TYR A 65 -3.13 8.19 -3.16
CA TYR A 65 -1.76 7.73 -3.03
C TYR A 65 -0.87 8.63 -2.16
N ASP A 66 -1.33 9.86 -1.86
CA ASP A 66 -0.64 10.77 -0.94
C ASP A 66 -1.67 11.71 -0.29
N VAL A 67 -1.90 11.54 1.00
CA VAL A 67 -2.86 12.32 1.79
C VAL A 67 -2.52 13.82 1.86
N ARG A 68 -1.28 14.20 1.55
CA ARG A 68 -0.80 15.58 1.55
C ARG A 68 -1.18 16.32 0.25
N ALA A 69 -1.65 15.60 -0.77
CA ALA A 69 -1.85 16.12 -2.12
C ALA A 69 -3.30 16.02 -2.61
N LYS A 70 -3.65 16.92 -3.53
CA LYS A 70 -4.85 16.77 -4.37
C LYS A 70 -4.53 15.89 -5.57
N CYS A 71 -5.52 15.18 -6.08
CA CYS A 71 -5.36 14.39 -7.30
C CYS A 71 -5.13 15.35 -8.47
N ALA A 72 -4.00 15.22 -9.17
CA ALA A 72 -3.70 16.03 -10.34
C ALA A 72 -4.54 15.60 -11.54
N ASP A 73 -4.74 16.52 -12.49
CA ASP A 73 -5.36 16.21 -13.77
C ASP A 73 -4.49 15.23 -14.57
N GLY A 74 -5.10 14.13 -15.02
CA GLY A 74 -4.46 13.09 -15.84
C GLY A 74 -4.09 11.82 -15.08
N GLY A 75 -4.33 10.67 -15.73
CA GLY A 75 -3.88 9.35 -15.28
C GLY A 75 -4.31 8.99 -13.85
N LEU A 76 -3.40 8.35 -13.12
CA LEU A 76 -3.56 7.83 -11.76
C LEU A 76 -3.20 8.91 -10.70
N CYS A 77 -3.71 10.14 -10.83
CA CYS A 77 -3.39 11.29 -9.98
C CYS A 77 -1.93 11.78 -10.04
N TYR A 78 -1.12 11.27 -10.98
CA TYR A 78 0.27 11.68 -11.23
C TYR A 78 0.44 12.02 -12.71
N SER A 79 0.88 13.25 -12.99
CA SER A 79 1.03 13.76 -14.35
C SER A 79 2.10 13.02 -15.16
N GLU A 80 3.10 12.50 -14.47
CA GLU A 80 4.23 11.71 -14.95
C GLU A 80 3.76 10.45 -15.67
N ILE A 81 2.65 9.84 -15.24
CA ILE A 81 2.05 8.68 -15.90
C ILE A 81 1.60 9.00 -17.33
N THR A 82 1.15 10.24 -17.57
CA THR A 82 0.79 10.71 -18.91
C THR A 82 2.04 10.86 -19.78
N ALA A 83 3.12 11.41 -19.22
CA ALA A 83 4.40 11.53 -19.91
C ALA A 83 5.01 10.16 -20.27
N ILE A 84 4.96 9.20 -19.34
CA ILE A 84 5.40 7.81 -19.57
C ILE A 84 4.57 7.16 -20.67
N SER A 85 3.24 7.30 -20.60
CA SER A 85 2.35 6.75 -21.63
C SER A 85 2.64 7.33 -23.00
N LYS A 86 2.92 8.65 -23.08
CA LYS A 86 3.32 9.30 -24.34
C LYS A 86 4.65 8.75 -24.88
N PHE A 87 5.65 8.57 -24.02
CA PHE A 87 6.95 8.03 -24.41
C PHE A 87 6.84 6.58 -24.91
N LEU A 88 6.14 5.71 -24.19
CA LEU A 88 5.97 4.30 -24.55
C LEU A 88 5.07 4.08 -25.78
N ASN A 89 4.30 5.09 -26.18
CA ASN A 89 3.53 5.09 -27.42
C ASN A 89 4.25 5.78 -28.60
N ASP A 90 5.48 6.27 -28.43
CA ASP A 90 6.28 6.74 -29.57
C ASP A 90 6.63 5.53 -30.46
N PRO A 91 6.31 5.55 -31.77
CA PRO A 91 6.62 4.44 -32.67
C PRO A 91 8.08 4.02 -32.68
N LYS A 92 9.02 4.96 -32.47
CA LYS A 92 10.44 4.64 -32.35
C LYS A 92 10.75 3.85 -31.09
N VAL A 93 10.10 4.20 -29.98
CA VAL A 93 10.26 3.48 -28.71
C VAL A 93 9.63 2.09 -28.82
N ILE A 94 8.45 1.97 -29.43
CA ILE A 94 7.78 0.68 -29.69
C ILE A 94 8.66 -0.24 -30.54
N ASP A 95 9.25 0.29 -31.61
CA ASP A 95 10.15 -0.45 -32.50
C ASP A 95 11.43 -0.87 -31.78
N GLU A 96 12.07 0.05 -31.05
CA GLU A 96 13.33 -0.20 -30.33
C GLU A 96 13.18 -1.27 -29.23
N VAL A 97 12.06 -1.27 -28.49
CA VAL A 97 11.80 -2.32 -27.49
C VAL A 97 11.31 -3.63 -28.11
N GLY A 98 11.07 -3.67 -29.43
CA GLY A 98 10.61 -4.85 -30.15
C GLY A 98 9.21 -5.31 -29.76
N SER A 99 8.32 -4.37 -29.41
CA SER A 99 6.97 -4.70 -28.95
C SER A 99 6.12 -5.29 -30.09
N SER A 100 5.41 -6.38 -29.79
CA SER A 100 4.42 -6.96 -30.70
C SER A 100 3.05 -6.25 -30.67
N VAL A 101 2.90 -5.23 -29.81
CA VAL A 101 1.69 -4.39 -29.70
C VAL A 101 2.02 -2.94 -30.03
N ASN A 102 1.06 -2.25 -30.65
CA ASN A 102 1.24 -0.90 -31.18
C ASN A 102 0.70 0.20 -30.26
N SER A 103 0.23 -0.16 -29.07
CA SER A 103 -0.30 0.78 -28.08
C SER A 103 0.01 0.31 -26.67
N TYR A 104 0.46 1.24 -25.83
CA TYR A 104 0.68 1.06 -24.41
C TYR A 104 -0.41 1.77 -23.61
N GLU A 105 -0.93 1.09 -22.59
CA GLU A 105 -1.76 1.67 -21.54
C GLU A 105 -1.19 1.26 -20.18
N SER A 106 -1.12 2.18 -19.22
CA SER A 106 -0.54 1.89 -17.90
C SER A 106 -1.33 0.85 -17.10
N CYS A 107 -2.65 0.82 -17.22
CA CYS A 107 -3.53 -0.12 -16.52
C CYS A 107 -4.70 -0.52 -17.41
N SER A 108 -4.99 -1.82 -17.53
CA SER A 108 -6.15 -2.31 -18.29
C SER A 108 -7.42 -2.33 -17.44
N SER A 109 -8.40 -1.50 -17.80
CA SER A 109 -9.71 -1.51 -17.12
C SER A 109 -10.43 -2.85 -17.26
N LYS A 110 -10.21 -3.58 -18.35
CA LYS A 110 -10.79 -4.92 -18.54
C LYS A 110 -10.28 -5.90 -17.49
N VAL A 111 -8.96 -5.98 -17.30
CA VAL A 111 -8.35 -6.87 -16.30
C VAL A 111 -8.84 -6.50 -14.90
N TYR A 112 -8.89 -5.21 -14.58
CA TYR A 112 -9.44 -4.72 -13.30
C TYR A 112 -10.88 -5.21 -13.07
N GLN A 113 -11.77 -5.09 -14.06
CA GLN A 113 -13.16 -5.54 -13.95
C GLN A 113 -13.26 -7.06 -13.82
N ASP A 114 -12.44 -7.82 -14.55
CA ASP A 114 -12.43 -9.28 -14.47
C ASP A 114 -12.04 -9.75 -13.05
N PHE A 115 -11.02 -9.13 -12.43
CA PHE A 115 -10.64 -9.39 -11.04
C PHE A 115 -11.74 -9.01 -10.06
N LEU A 116 -12.32 -7.82 -10.19
CA LEU A 116 -13.41 -7.35 -9.33
C LEU A 116 -14.63 -8.29 -9.37
N LEU A 117 -15.07 -8.69 -10.57
CA LEU A 117 -16.25 -9.53 -10.78
C LEU A 117 -16.03 -11.01 -10.45
N SER A 118 -14.77 -11.43 -10.35
CA SER A 118 -14.40 -12.75 -9.82
C SER A 118 -14.45 -12.80 -8.28
N GLY A 119 -14.52 -11.64 -7.62
CA GLY A 119 -14.50 -11.51 -6.16
C GLY A 119 -13.09 -11.60 -5.57
N ASP A 120 -12.06 -11.27 -6.35
CA ASP A 120 -10.67 -11.47 -5.95
C ASP A 120 -10.24 -10.56 -4.79
N TRP A 121 -10.66 -9.29 -4.84
CA TRP A 121 -10.22 -8.22 -3.93
C TRP A 121 -10.37 -8.56 -2.44
N MET A 122 -11.42 -9.28 -2.09
CA MET A 122 -11.80 -9.53 -0.69
C MET A 122 -11.37 -10.91 -0.18
N LYS A 123 -10.57 -11.66 -0.95
CA LYS A 123 -10.09 -12.98 -0.52
C LYS A 123 -8.99 -12.89 0.55
N PRO A 124 -8.88 -13.90 1.43
CA PRO A 124 -7.95 -13.87 2.55
C PRO A 124 -6.53 -14.32 2.17
N TYR A 125 -5.91 -13.69 1.18
CA TYR A 125 -4.56 -14.07 0.69
C TYR A 125 -3.46 -13.99 1.74
N MET A 126 -3.67 -13.22 2.80
CA MET A 126 -2.74 -13.16 3.92
C MET A 126 -2.60 -14.49 4.68
N ARG A 127 -3.50 -15.46 4.48
CA ARG A 127 -3.38 -16.83 5.03
C ARG A 127 -2.22 -17.62 4.45
N GLU A 128 -1.64 -17.18 3.33
CA GLU A 128 -0.47 -17.82 2.71
C GLU A 128 0.85 -17.42 3.39
N LEU A 129 0.89 -16.27 4.08
CA LEU A 129 2.12 -15.74 4.67
C LEU A 129 2.71 -16.62 5.80
N PRO A 130 1.92 -17.21 6.71
CA PRO A 130 2.49 -18.04 7.78
C PRO A 130 3.35 -19.18 7.25
N GLN A 131 2.91 -19.88 6.19
CA GLN A 131 3.68 -20.97 5.60
C GLN A 131 5.04 -20.50 5.06
N LEU A 132 5.10 -19.30 4.48
CA LEU A 132 6.35 -18.69 4.00
C LEU A 132 7.28 -18.40 5.17
N LEU A 133 6.76 -17.80 6.25
CA LEU A 133 7.52 -17.48 7.45
C LEU A 133 8.07 -18.75 8.13
N GLU A 134 7.25 -19.78 8.31
CA GLU A 134 7.68 -21.07 8.90
C GLU A 134 8.74 -21.79 8.05
N SER A 135 8.75 -21.54 6.74
CA SER A 135 9.77 -22.06 5.82
C SER A 135 11.08 -21.26 5.84
N GLY A 136 11.18 -20.23 6.69
CA GLY A 136 12.35 -19.37 6.80
C GLY A 136 12.47 -18.31 5.69
N ILE A 137 11.42 -18.11 4.89
CA ILE A 137 11.41 -17.05 3.88
C ILE A 137 11.23 -15.71 4.59
N ARG A 138 12.21 -14.82 4.43
CA ARG A 138 12.14 -13.46 4.98
C ARG A 138 11.07 -12.66 4.24
N VAL A 139 10.19 -11.99 4.98
CA VAL A 139 9.12 -11.13 4.47
C VAL A 139 9.30 -9.71 5.00
N LEU A 140 9.40 -8.76 4.08
CA LEU A 140 9.41 -7.32 4.37
C LEU A 140 8.06 -6.72 3.94
N VAL A 141 7.28 -6.25 4.89
CA VAL A 141 6.09 -5.43 4.65
C VAL A 141 6.49 -3.98 4.88
N TYR A 142 6.54 -3.16 3.83
CA TYR A 142 6.86 -1.74 3.95
C TYR A 142 5.72 -0.86 3.46
N ALA A 143 5.54 0.30 4.09
CA ALA A 143 4.50 1.26 3.72
C ALA A 143 4.97 2.70 3.97
N GLY A 144 4.71 3.58 3.00
CA GLY A 144 4.86 5.02 3.18
C GLY A 144 3.79 5.56 4.13
N ASP A 145 4.16 6.52 4.97
CA ASP A 145 3.25 7.02 6.00
C ASP A 145 2.24 8.08 5.56
N ALA A 146 2.39 8.60 4.35
CA ALA A 146 1.46 9.51 3.69
C ALA A 146 0.46 8.78 2.75
N ASP A 147 0.64 7.49 2.48
CA ASP A 147 -0.32 6.72 1.67
C ASP A 147 -1.66 6.57 2.39
N TRP A 148 -2.77 6.86 1.71
CA TRP A 148 -4.11 6.65 2.24
C TRP A 148 -4.69 5.28 1.87
N ILE A 149 -4.64 4.91 0.58
CA ILE A 149 -5.36 3.73 0.06
C ILE A 149 -4.77 2.42 0.60
N CYS A 150 -3.44 2.35 0.77
CA CYS A 150 -2.73 1.22 1.37
C CYS A 150 -1.93 1.67 2.61
N ASN A 151 -2.55 2.49 3.44
CA ASN A 151 -1.91 3.15 4.59
C ASN A 151 -1.13 2.22 5.53
N TRP A 152 -0.10 2.80 6.16
CA TRP A 152 0.78 2.10 7.10
C TRP A 152 0.05 1.61 8.36
N TYR A 153 -1.02 2.27 8.82
CA TYR A 153 -1.80 1.80 9.98
C TYR A 153 -2.43 0.43 9.71
N GLY A 154 -3.04 0.25 8.54
CA GLY A 154 -3.62 -1.02 8.10
C GLY A 154 -2.57 -2.11 7.99
N ASN A 155 -1.45 -1.82 7.33
CA ASN A 155 -0.34 -2.77 7.17
C ASN A 155 0.29 -3.18 8.51
N LYS A 156 0.48 -2.23 9.45
CA LYS A 156 0.98 -2.52 10.81
C LYS A 156 -0.02 -3.37 11.59
N ALA A 157 -1.30 -2.98 11.58
CA ALA A 157 -2.35 -3.71 12.30
C ALA A 157 -2.52 -5.15 11.77
N PHE A 158 -2.41 -5.33 10.45
CA PHE A 158 -2.37 -6.65 9.83
C PHE A 158 -1.16 -7.47 10.31
N SER A 159 0.04 -6.88 10.27
CA SER A 159 1.28 -7.57 10.67
C SER A 159 1.26 -8.03 12.14
N LEU A 160 0.65 -7.24 13.04
CA LEU A 160 0.49 -7.58 14.47
C LEU A 160 -0.55 -8.68 14.73
N LYS A 161 -1.52 -8.84 13.81
CA LYS A 161 -2.62 -9.82 13.90
C LYS A 161 -2.33 -11.11 13.14
N LEU A 162 -1.32 -11.13 12.27
CA LEU A 162 -0.95 -12.31 11.50
C LEU A 162 -0.66 -13.47 12.46
N GLU A 163 -1.33 -14.60 12.27
CA GLU A 163 -1.12 -15.81 13.07
C GLU A 163 0.04 -16.62 12.49
N TRP A 164 1.13 -16.75 13.24
CA TRP A 164 2.32 -17.55 12.91
C TRP A 164 3.12 -17.82 14.18
N SER A 165 4.11 -18.72 14.14
CA SER A 165 4.85 -19.17 15.35
C SER A 165 5.54 -18.05 16.12
N GLY A 166 5.99 -16.98 15.44
CA GLY A 166 6.67 -15.83 16.05
C GLY A 166 5.80 -14.62 16.36
N LYS A 167 4.47 -14.76 16.35
CA LYS A 167 3.53 -13.65 16.57
C LYS A 167 3.74 -12.97 17.92
N GLU A 168 3.90 -13.75 18.99
CA GLU A 168 4.02 -13.20 20.35
C GLU A 168 5.26 -12.33 20.48
N GLU A 169 6.40 -12.82 20.01
CA GLU A 169 7.66 -12.10 20.06
C GLU A 169 7.69 -10.91 19.09
N PHE A 170 7.07 -11.02 17.91
CA PHE A 170 6.88 -9.86 17.03
C PHE A 170 6.06 -8.76 17.71
N ASN A 171 5.02 -9.13 18.45
CA ASN A 171 4.20 -8.18 19.20
C ASN A 171 4.94 -7.56 20.40
N LEU A 172 5.83 -8.32 21.05
CA LEU A 172 6.74 -7.85 22.10
C LEU A 172 7.89 -6.98 21.58
N ALA A 173 8.28 -7.13 20.31
CA ALA A 173 9.33 -6.33 19.70
C ALA A 173 8.94 -4.84 19.67
N LYS A 174 9.93 -3.98 19.85
CA LYS A 174 9.74 -2.52 19.82
C LYS A 174 9.80 -2.00 18.39
N ASP A 175 9.13 -0.87 18.16
CA ASP A 175 9.38 -0.09 16.96
C ASP A 175 10.70 0.68 17.16
N ILE A 176 11.65 0.49 16.24
CA ILE A 176 12.99 1.05 16.28
C ILE A 176 13.13 2.05 15.14
N GLN A 177 13.64 3.24 15.45
CA GLN A 177 13.90 4.27 14.45
C GLN A 177 15.03 3.85 13.52
N TRP A 178 14.76 3.94 12.22
CA TRP A 178 15.73 3.70 11.16
C TRP A 178 16.17 5.04 10.58
N LYS A 179 17.45 5.39 10.74
CA LYS A 179 17.99 6.69 10.32
C LYS A 179 18.23 6.82 8.80
N GLY A 180 18.12 5.73 8.04
CA GLY A 180 18.58 5.70 6.65
C GLY A 180 20.10 5.84 6.54
N SER A 181 20.63 5.75 5.31
CA SER A 181 22.04 5.99 5.04
C SER A 181 22.32 7.47 4.74
N SER A 182 23.25 8.05 5.49
CA SER A 182 23.78 9.40 5.26
C SER A 182 24.59 9.54 3.97
N ILE A 183 24.97 8.43 3.34
CA ILE A 183 25.70 8.42 2.07
C ILE A 183 24.75 8.76 0.91
N VAL A 184 23.47 8.45 1.08
CA VAL A 184 22.45 8.68 0.06
C VAL A 184 21.61 9.91 0.42
N SER A 185 21.35 10.19 1.70
CA SER A 185 20.52 11.33 2.10
C SER A 185 21.29 12.65 2.20
N LYS A 186 20.91 13.66 1.41
CA LYS A 186 21.32 15.08 1.61
C LYS A 186 20.64 15.73 2.83
N MET A 187 20.06 14.92 3.71
CA MET A 187 19.27 15.37 4.84
C MET A 187 20.16 15.63 6.06
N PRO A 188 19.72 16.49 6.99
CA PRO A 188 20.36 16.63 8.29
C PRO A 188 20.49 15.25 8.96
N PHE A 189 21.68 14.97 9.52
CA PHE A 189 22.08 13.71 10.18
C PHE A 189 21.14 13.18 11.29
N ASP A 190 20.11 13.95 11.65
CA ASP A 190 19.18 13.66 12.74
C ASP A 190 17.72 13.46 12.30
N SER A 191 17.45 13.40 10.99
CA SER A 191 16.13 13.01 10.49
C SER A 191 16.05 11.50 10.31
N SER A 192 15.05 10.86 10.92
CA SER A 192 14.79 9.42 10.76
C SER A 192 14.15 9.15 9.40
N ALA A 193 14.58 8.08 8.71
CA ALA A 193 13.99 7.63 7.45
C ALA A 193 12.69 6.82 7.67
N GLY A 194 12.49 6.31 8.89
CA GLY A 194 11.31 5.53 9.23
C GLY A 194 11.42 4.82 10.57
N GLU A 195 10.52 3.87 10.80
CA GLU A 195 10.56 2.95 11.94
C GLU A 195 10.29 1.52 11.50
N HIS A 196 11.00 0.57 12.09
CA HIS A 196 10.82 -0.85 11.79
C HIS A 196 10.53 -1.66 13.04
N ARG A 197 9.87 -2.79 12.84
CA ARG A 197 9.63 -3.83 13.81
C ARG A 197 9.99 -5.16 13.18
N THR A 198 10.86 -5.91 13.84
CA THR A 198 11.38 -7.17 13.30
C THR A 198 11.38 -8.24 14.37
N PHE A 199 10.90 -9.43 14.01
CA PHE A 199 11.16 -10.67 14.75
C PHE A 199 11.27 -11.83 13.76
N GLY A 200 12.31 -12.64 13.92
CA GLY A 200 12.57 -13.77 13.02
C GLY A 200 12.52 -13.35 11.53
N PRO A 201 11.74 -14.05 10.69
CA PRO A 201 11.63 -13.75 9.26
C PRO A 201 10.73 -12.57 8.90
N LEU A 202 9.95 -12.01 9.83
CA LEU A 202 8.99 -10.93 9.53
C LEU A 202 9.54 -9.56 9.94
N THR A 203 9.53 -8.61 9.00
CA THR A 203 9.78 -7.19 9.26
C THR A 203 8.64 -6.33 8.75
N PHE A 204 8.11 -5.45 9.60
CA PHE A 204 7.28 -4.31 9.18
C PHE A 204 8.13 -3.04 9.20
N LEU A 205 8.07 -2.24 8.13
CA LEU A 205 8.79 -0.98 8.00
C LEU A 205 7.85 0.15 7.56
N ARG A 206 7.68 1.15 8.43
CA ARG A 206 7.04 2.42 8.09
C ARG A 206 8.11 3.38 7.59
N ILE A 207 7.88 3.99 6.43
CA ILE A 207 8.81 4.93 5.80
C ILE A 207 8.20 6.32 5.89
N PHE A 208 8.95 7.27 6.44
CA PHE A 208 8.46 8.61 6.68
C PHE A 208 8.47 9.46 5.41
N GLU A 209 7.53 10.39 5.34
CA GLU A 209 7.40 11.37 4.26
C GLU A 209 7.25 10.75 2.86
N ALA A 210 6.68 9.53 2.80
CA ALA A 210 6.45 8.78 1.58
C ALA A 210 4.97 8.40 1.40
N GLY A 211 4.45 8.52 0.18
CA GLY A 211 3.12 8.06 -0.21
C GLY A 211 3.13 6.60 -0.67
N HIS A 212 2.22 6.28 -1.60
CA HIS A 212 2.01 4.93 -2.13
C HIS A 212 3.23 4.40 -2.87
N MET A 213 3.88 5.25 -3.66
CA MET A 213 5.08 4.93 -4.41
C MET A 213 6.30 5.40 -3.64
N VAL A 214 6.65 4.69 -2.57
CA VAL A 214 7.82 4.99 -1.73
C VAL A 214 9.09 5.36 -2.53
N PRO A 215 9.49 4.63 -3.60
CA PRO A 215 10.68 5.00 -4.37
C PRO A 215 10.57 6.33 -5.13
N TYR A 216 9.34 6.76 -5.44
CA TYR A 216 9.08 8.06 -6.08
C TYR A 216 9.23 9.21 -5.07
N ASP A 217 8.66 9.06 -3.87
CA ASP A 217 8.68 10.11 -2.85
C ASP A 217 10.00 10.18 -2.06
N GLN A 218 10.59 9.01 -1.76
CA GLN A 218 11.80 8.85 -0.96
C GLN A 218 12.80 7.90 -1.66
N PRO A 219 13.33 8.26 -2.84
CA PRO A 219 14.21 7.40 -3.62
C PRO A 219 15.48 6.98 -2.85
N GLU A 220 16.07 7.90 -2.08
CA GLU A 220 17.29 7.67 -1.32
C GLU A 220 17.07 6.66 -0.18
N HIS A 221 15.96 6.80 0.55
CA HIS A 221 15.57 5.84 1.60
C HIS A 221 15.14 4.50 1.01
N SER A 222 14.38 4.49 -0.08
CA SER A 222 13.99 3.26 -0.76
C SER A 222 15.19 2.44 -1.23
N LEU A 223 16.22 3.11 -1.75
CA LEU A 223 17.47 2.46 -2.16
C LEU A 223 18.25 1.90 -0.97
N ASP A 224 18.35 2.63 0.15
CA ASP A 224 18.96 2.12 1.38
C ASP A 224 18.20 0.90 1.93
N MET A 225 16.86 0.97 1.98
CA MET A 225 15.99 -0.11 2.42
C MET A 225 16.24 -1.39 1.61
N ILE A 226 16.18 -1.32 0.28
CA ILE A 226 16.31 -2.52 -0.56
C ILE A 226 17.73 -3.10 -0.52
N ASN A 227 18.75 -2.24 -0.48
CA ASN A 227 20.15 -2.69 -0.36
C ASN A 227 20.38 -3.41 0.97
N ARG A 228 19.89 -2.87 2.09
CA ARG A 228 20.00 -3.54 3.38
C ARG A 228 19.26 -4.86 3.38
N TRP A 229 18.03 -4.87 2.87
CA TRP A 229 17.20 -6.07 2.82
C TRP A 229 17.87 -7.21 2.04
N ILE A 230 18.32 -6.94 0.81
CA ILE A 230 18.95 -7.95 -0.06
C ILE A 230 20.27 -8.44 0.52
N ASN A 231 21.07 -7.55 1.11
CA ASN A 231 22.35 -7.90 1.74
C ASN A 231 22.22 -8.44 3.18
N ASN A 232 20.98 -8.69 3.65
CA ASN A 232 20.70 -9.17 5.00
C ASN A 232 21.32 -8.30 6.12
N GLN A 233 21.28 -6.99 5.92
CA GLN A 233 21.70 -5.98 6.90
C GLN A 233 20.47 -5.51 7.68
N SER A 234 20.69 -5.08 8.93
CA SER A 234 19.64 -4.45 9.72
C SER A 234 19.24 -3.09 9.12
N PHE A 235 18.01 -2.67 9.39
CA PHE A 235 17.58 -1.29 9.18
C PHE A 235 18.27 -0.41 10.24
#